data_AF-A0A356B3I7-F1
#
_entry.id   AF-A0A356B3I7-F1
#
_cell.length_a   1.000
_cell.length_b   1.000
_cell.length_c   1.000
_cell.angle_alpha   90.00
_cell.angle_beta   90.00
_cell.angle_gamma   90.00
#
_symmetry.space_group_name_H-M   'P 1'
#
loop_
_entity.id
_entity.type
_entity.pdbx_description
1 polymer ?
#
loop_
_entity_poly.entity_id
_entity_poly.type
_entity_poly.pdbx_seq_one_letter_code
_entity_poly.pdbx_strand_id
1 'polypeptide(L)'
;FVYVHTPIITGNDCEGAGEMFRVTTLDPTDPPKDQQGNVDFSKDFFGTMTGLTVSGQLNAEAYCMAFGKVYTFGPTFRAENSHTARHASEFWMVEPEIAFADINDDMALGEDMLKFIIQYVLDHAPEEMEFFNNFIDKGLFERLDNVLESKFDRITYTDAINILQASKKEFENPVFWGCDLQTEHERFLAEEYCKKPVFVINYPKEIKAFYMRLNDDGKTVAAMDLLV
;
A
#
# COMPACT_ATOMS: atom_id res chain seq x y z
N PHE A 1 -13.55 -12.02 9.42
CA PHE A 1 -12.64 -10.93 9.83
C PHE A 1 -13.28 -10.15 10.97
N VAL A 2 -12.47 -9.67 11.92
CA VAL A 2 -12.88 -8.76 12.98
C VAL A 2 -12.39 -7.35 12.64
N TYR A 3 -13.30 -6.38 12.64
CA TYR A 3 -12.92 -4.98 12.45
C TYR A 3 -12.23 -4.44 13.70
N VAL A 4 -11.00 -3.94 13.57
CA VAL A 4 -10.23 -3.37 14.67
C VAL A 4 -9.89 -1.90 14.40
N HIS A 5 -9.96 -1.10 15.45
CA HIS A 5 -9.54 0.31 15.40
C HIS A 5 -8.12 0.42 15.95
N THR A 6 -7.18 0.73 15.07
CA THR A 6 -5.79 0.98 15.41
C THR A 6 -5.59 2.47 15.77
N PRO A 7 -4.62 2.81 16.63
CA PRO A 7 -4.37 4.20 17.02
C PRO A 7 -3.95 5.07 15.83
N ILE A 8 -4.47 6.30 15.78
CA ILE A 8 -4.08 7.29 14.75
C ILE A 8 -2.84 8.09 15.18
N ILE A 9 -2.74 8.44 16.47
CA ILE A 9 -1.56 9.12 17.01
C ILE A 9 -0.54 8.06 17.40
N THR A 10 0.68 8.19 16.89
CA THR A 10 1.75 7.21 17.06
C THR A 10 3.09 7.89 17.33
N GLY A 11 3.97 7.19 18.05
CA GLY A 11 5.38 7.54 18.18
C GLY A 11 6.28 6.75 17.21
N ASN A 12 5.69 5.96 16.31
CA ASN A 12 6.34 5.05 15.37
C ASN A 12 5.87 5.37 13.95
N ASP A 13 6.80 5.39 12.99
CA ASP A 13 6.54 5.67 11.58
C ASP A 13 6.17 4.43 10.75
N CYS A 14 6.03 3.27 11.39
CA CYS A 14 5.63 1.97 10.82
C CYS A 14 6.62 1.37 9.79
N GLU A 15 7.11 2.18 8.86
CA GLU A 15 7.90 1.76 7.69
C GLU A 15 9.34 2.28 7.72
N GLY A 16 9.70 3.20 8.63
CA GLY A 16 11.07 3.73 8.77
C GLY A 16 11.50 4.75 7.70
N ALA A 17 10.60 5.15 6.80
CA ALA A 17 10.96 5.93 5.60
C ALA A 17 10.05 7.13 5.30
N GLY A 18 8.94 7.30 6.02
CA GLY A 18 7.91 8.30 5.70
C GLY A 18 8.05 9.61 6.48
N GLU A 19 7.79 10.74 5.82
CA GLU A 19 7.54 12.01 6.50
C GLU A 19 6.16 11.95 7.18
N MET A 20 6.12 12.09 8.51
CA MET A 20 4.88 12.10 9.31
C MET A 20 4.43 13.52 9.64
N PHE A 21 3.11 13.75 9.68
CA PHE A 21 2.57 14.96 10.29
C PHE A 21 2.77 14.91 11.80
N ARG A 22 3.41 15.94 12.36
CA ARG A 22 3.64 16.03 13.81
C ARG A 22 2.37 16.40 14.55
N VAL A 23 2.07 15.66 15.62
CA VAL A 23 0.99 15.96 16.57
C VAL A 23 1.63 16.38 17.87
N THR A 24 1.41 17.62 18.29
CA THR A 24 2.04 18.22 19.46
C THR A 24 1.11 19.23 20.13
N THR A 25 1.23 19.37 21.44
CA THR A 25 0.58 20.43 22.23
C THR A 25 1.53 21.55 22.63
N LEU A 26 2.82 21.44 22.27
CA LEU A 26 3.82 22.45 22.58
C LEU A 26 3.56 23.74 21.81
N ASP A 27 3.91 24.88 22.43
CA ASP A 27 3.85 26.18 21.77
C ASP A 27 4.86 26.21 20.60
N PRO A 28 4.44 26.49 19.36
CA PRO A 28 5.35 26.53 18.22
C PRO A 28 6.34 27.71 18.26
N THR A 29 6.06 28.74 19.05
CA THR A 29 6.86 29.96 19.20
C THR A 29 7.79 29.92 20.41
N ASP A 30 7.38 29.27 21.50
CA ASP A 30 8.17 29.12 22.72
C ASP A 30 8.05 27.70 23.34
N PRO A 31 8.57 26.67 22.66
CA PRO A 31 8.51 25.32 23.19
C PRO A 31 9.46 25.17 24.40
N PRO A 32 9.13 24.31 25.38
CA PRO A 32 10.04 24.02 26.48
C PRO A 32 11.34 23.41 25.94
N LYS A 33 12.46 23.75 26.59
CA LYS A 33 13.80 23.30 26.17
C LYS A 33 14.48 22.42 27.21
N ASP A 34 15.32 21.51 26.72
CA ASP A 34 16.19 20.67 27.55
C ASP A 34 17.46 21.43 27.99
N GLN A 35 18.36 20.75 28.71
CA GLN A 35 19.62 21.37 29.16
C GLN A 35 20.58 21.71 28.00
N GLN A 36 20.38 21.13 26.83
CA GLN A 36 21.15 21.35 25.61
C GLN A 36 20.55 22.44 24.71
N GLY A 37 19.35 22.95 25.05
CA GLY A 37 18.64 23.98 24.31
C GLY A 37 17.75 23.46 23.17
N ASN A 38 17.58 22.13 23.03
CA ASN A 38 16.66 21.52 22.07
C ASN A 38 15.24 21.50 22.63
N VAL A 39 14.24 21.27 21.77
CA VAL A 39 12.85 21.07 22.23
C VAL A 39 12.76 19.83 23.11
N ASP A 40 12.24 20.01 24.33
CA ASP A 40 12.06 18.95 25.33
C ASP A 40 10.71 18.25 25.11
N PHE A 41 10.70 17.25 24.22
CA PHE A 41 9.49 16.46 23.93
C PHE A 41 9.00 15.61 25.12
N SER A 42 9.79 15.44 26.18
CA SER A 42 9.30 14.80 27.41
C SER A 42 8.20 15.61 28.11
N LYS A 43 8.07 16.89 27.75
CA LYS A 43 7.02 17.80 28.22
C LYS A 43 5.87 17.97 27.25
N ASP A 44 5.87 17.28 26.11
CA ASP A 44 4.69 17.23 25.24
C ASP A 44 3.61 16.32 25.86
N PHE A 45 2.41 16.33 25.30
CA PHE A 45 1.23 15.65 25.85
C PHE A 45 1.46 14.15 26.12
N PHE A 46 2.12 13.46 25.20
CA PHE A 46 2.42 12.03 25.31
C PHE A 46 3.81 11.74 25.92
N GLY A 47 4.55 12.78 26.34
CA GLY A 47 5.91 12.63 26.88
C GLY A 47 6.95 12.14 25.87
N THR A 48 6.63 12.18 24.58
CA THR A 48 7.52 11.83 23.46
C THR A 48 7.05 12.54 22.21
N MET A 49 7.90 12.55 21.16
CA MET A 49 7.49 13.01 19.84
C MET A 49 6.45 12.07 19.26
N THR A 50 5.34 12.63 18.78
CA THR A 50 4.24 11.90 18.15
C THR A 50 3.85 12.50 16.81
N GLY A 51 3.28 11.66 15.95
CA GLY A 51 2.73 12.04 14.67
C GLY A 51 1.44 11.30 14.33
N LEU A 52 0.88 11.63 13.18
CA LEU A 52 -0.22 10.89 12.57
C LEU A 52 0.31 9.66 11.84
N THR A 53 -0.36 8.53 12.02
CA THR A 53 0.09 7.25 11.49
C THR A 53 0.05 7.19 9.96
N VAL A 54 1.05 6.55 9.37
CA VAL A 54 1.07 6.21 7.94
C VAL A 54 0.36 4.88 7.66
N SER A 55 0.22 4.01 8.67
CA SER A 55 -0.39 2.67 8.58
C SER A 55 -0.78 2.12 9.95
N GLY A 56 -1.84 1.32 10.02
CA GLY A 56 -2.25 0.58 11.21
C GLY A 56 -1.61 -0.80 11.35
N GLN A 57 -0.79 -1.22 10.38
CA GLN A 57 -0.35 -2.61 10.20
C GLN A 57 0.30 -3.23 11.44
N LEU A 58 1.29 -2.57 12.06
CA LEU A 58 1.98 -3.15 13.24
C LEU A 58 1.04 -3.41 14.41
N ASN A 59 0.01 -2.56 14.57
CA ASN A 59 -1.04 -2.79 15.58
C ASN A 59 -2.01 -3.90 15.13
N ALA A 60 -2.32 -3.99 13.84
CA ALA A 60 -3.15 -5.04 13.27
C ALA A 60 -2.51 -6.43 13.49
N GLU A 61 -1.19 -6.58 13.31
CA GLU A 61 -0.46 -7.82 13.61
C GLU A 61 -0.69 -8.28 15.07
N ALA A 62 -0.60 -7.36 16.04
CA ALA A 62 -0.83 -7.68 17.45
C ALA A 62 -2.28 -8.14 17.71
N TYR A 63 -3.28 -7.49 17.11
CA TYR A 63 -4.67 -7.93 17.20
C TYR A 63 -4.91 -9.26 16.48
N CYS A 64 -4.23 -9.48 15.35
CA CYS A 64 -4.34 -10.68 14.56
C CYS A 64 -3.90 -11.92 15.35
N MET A 65 -2.86 -11.80 16.18
CA MET A 65 -2.44 -12.86 17.09
C MET A 65 -3.51 -13.28 18.11
N ALA A 66 -4.48 -12.40 18.43
CA ALA A 66 -5.59 -12.70 19.32
C ALA A 66 -6.85 -13.19 18.59
N PHE A 67 -7.16 -12.60 17.44
CA PHE A 67 -8.44 -12.83 16.74
C PHE A 67 -8.32 -13.68 15.46
N GLY A 68 -7.11 -14.01 15.03
CA GLY A 68 -6.79 -14.82 13.86
C GLY A 68 -6.98 -14.12 12.51
N LYS A 69 -8.06 -13.34 12.32
CA LYS A 69 -8.33 -12.58 11.09
C LYS A 69 -8.90 -11.22 11.43
N VAL A 70 -8.13 -10.15 11.22
CA VAL A 70 -8.55 -8.77 11.51
C VAL A 70 -8.44 -7.90 10.27
N TYR A 71 -9.11 -6.75 10.29
CA TYR A 71 -8.84 -5.69 9.32
C TYR A 71 -9.02 -4.33 9.97
N THR A 72 -8.22 -3.36 9.53
CA THR A 72 -8.45 -1.95 9.82
C THR A 72 -9.27 -1.33 8.68
N PHE A 73 -9.94 -0.23 8.99
CA PHE A 73 -10.51 0.67 8.00
C PHE A 73 -10.51 2.06 8.61
N GLY A 74 -9.46 2.84 8.35
CA GLY A 74 -9.25 4.11 9.02
C GLY A 74 -8.43 5.11 8.21
N PRO A 75 -8.40 6.37 8.67
CA PRO A 75 -7.60 7.40 8.02
C PRO A 75 -6.11 7.21 8.31
N THR A 76 -5.30 7.45 7.29
CA THR A 76 -3.83 7.41 7.32
C THR A 76 -3.29 8.65 6.62
N PHE A 77 -2.06 9.02 6.96
CA PHE A 77 -1.53 10.33 6.62
C PHE A 77 -0.11 10.23 6.06
N ARG A 78 0.21 11.03 5.05
CA ARG A 78 1.56 11.16 4.49
C ARG A 78 1.92 12.64 4.34
N ALA A 79 3.03 13.06 4.95
CA ALA A 79 3.47 14.46 4.93
C ALA A 79 4.45 14.79 3.79
N GLU A 80 4.68 13.84 2.87
CA GLU A 80 5.51 14.06 1.69
C GLU A 80 5.01 15.27 0.88
N ASN A 81 5.95 16.12 0.46
CA ASN A 81 5.64 17.28 -0.38
C ASN A 81 5.43 16.87 -1.85
N SER A 82 4.36 16.11 -2.11
CA SER A 82 3.99 15.58 -3.43
C SER A 82 2.74 16.26 -3.97
N HIS A 83 2.87 16.90 -5.14
CA HIS A 83 1.77 17.60 -5.82
C HIS A 83 1.43 16.93 -7.15
N THR A 84 0.84 15.73 -7.07
CA THR A 84 0.39 14.98 -8.24
C THR A 84 -1.11 14.68 -8.16
N ALA A 85 -1.73 14.29 -9.27
CA ALA A 85 -3.16 13.99 -9.31
C ALA A 85 -3.57 12.71 -8.53
N ARG A 86 -2.62 11.93 -8.03
CA ARG A 86 -2.86 10.63 -7.38
C ARG A 86 -2.46 10.58 -5.91
N HIS A 87 -1.82 11.62 -5.38
CA HIS A 87 -1.35 11.65 -4.00
C HIS A 87 -2.24 12.55 -3.15
N ALA A 88 -2.64 12.05 -1.98
CA ALA A 88 -3.34 12.79 -0.95
C ALA A 88 -2.55 12.71 0.36
N SER A 89 -2.55 13.79 1.14
CA SER A 89 -1.90 13.81 2.45
C SER A 89 -2.73 13.14 3.54
N GLU A 90 -4.04 13.00 3.32
CA GLU A 90 -4.97 12.25 4.15
C GLU A 90 -5.80 11.37 3.22
N PHE A 91 -5.83 10.07 3.51
CA PHE A 91 -6.59 9.07 2.75
C PHE A 91 -7.00 7.94 3.69
N TRP A 92 -7.83 7.02 3.20
CA TRP A 92 -8.30 5.89 3.99
C TRP A 92 -7.67 4.61 3.48
N MET A 93 -7.18 3.78 4.40
CA MET A 93 -6.69 2.44 4.10
C MET A 93 -7.58 1.38 4.72
N VAL A 94 -7.68 0.27 4.02
CA VAL A 94 -8.25 -0.99 4.51
C VAL A 94 -7.10 -1.98 4.58
N GLU A 95 -6.73 -2.40 5.80
CA GLU A 95 -5.54 -3.20 6.04
C GLU A 95 -5.94 -4.53 6.68
N PRO A 96 -6.22 -5.58 5.89
CA PRO A 96 -6.48 -6.91 6.42
C PRO A 96 -5.19 -7.59 6.89
N GLU A 97 -5.29 -8.36 7.97
CA GLU A 97 -4.18 -9.16 8.51
C GLU A 97 -4.70 -10.55 8.87
N ILE A 98 -3.94 -11.60 8.51
CA ILE A 98 -4.35 -13.01 8.64
C ILE A 98 -3.25 -13.82 9.34
N ALA A 99 -3.57 -14.42 10.48
CA ALA A 99 -2.69 -15.37 11.14
C ALA A 99 -2.68 -16.71 10.40
N PHE A 100 -1.53 -17.39 10.42
CA PHE A 100 -1.30 -18.68 9.75
C PHE A 100 -1.43 -18.63 8.22
N ALA A 101 -1.26 -17.46 7.62
CA ALA A 101 -1.23 -17.25 6.18
C ALA A 101 0.20 -17.07 5.67
N ASP A 102 0.42 -17.42 4.40
CA ASP A 102 1.59 -17.00 3.64
C ASP A 102 1.21 -16.03 2.50
N ILE A 103 2.20 -15.59 1.72
CA ILE A 103 2.00 -14.64 0.61
C ILE A 103 1.00 -15.13 -0.45
N ASN A 104 0.81 -16.44 -0.60
CA ASN A 104 -0.16 -16.99 -1.54
C ASN A 104 -1.59 -16.84 -1.01
N ASP A 105 -1.79 -17.00 0.30
CA ASP A 105 -3.06 -16.73 0.96
C ASP A 105 -3.39 -15.23 0.89
N ASP A 106 -2.38 -14.37 1.06
CA ASP A 106 -2.52 -12.91 0.98
C ASP A 106 -2.90 -12.45 -0.44
N MET A 107 -2.22 -12.96 -1.47
CA MET A 107 -2.61 -12.73 -2.88
C MET A 107 -4.03 -13.24 -3.18
N ALA A 108 -4.40 -14.42 -2.66
CA ALA A 108 -5.73 -14.97 -2.85
C ALA A 108 -6.81 -14.10 -2.19
N LEU A 109 -6.55 -13.61 -0.98
CA LEU A 109 -7.44 -12.65 -0.30
C LEU A 109 -7.59 -11.38 -1.13
N GLY A 110 -6.48 -10.80 -1.62
CA GLY A 110 -6.51 -9.59 -2.43
C GLY A 110 -7.32 -9.74 -3.71
N GLU A 111 -7.15 -10.86 -4.43
CA GLU A 111 -7.93 -11.19 -5.62
C GLU A 111 -9.43 -11.35 -5.31
N ASP A 112 -9.77 -12.15 -4.29
CA ASP A 112 -11.15 -12.40 -3.89
C ASP A 112 -11.85 -11.11 -3.43
N MET A 113 -11.16 -10.29 -2.64
CA MET A 113 -11.69 -9.02 -2.14
C MET A 113 -11.97 -8.04 -3.28
N LEU A 114 -11.02 -7.86 -4.21
CA LEU A 114 -11.18 -6.93 -5.32
C LEU A 114 -12.34 -7.34 -6.22
N LYS A 115 -12.42 -8.62 -6.59
CA LYS A 115 -13.52 -9.15 -7.41
C LYS A 115 -14.86 -9.00 -6.71
N PHE A 116 -14.93 -9.31 -5.42
CA PHE A 116 -16.15 -9.14 -4.64
C PHE A 116 -16.63 -7.69 -4.63
N ILE A 117 -15.75 -6.73 -4.38
CA ILE A 117 -16.10 -5.30 -4.32
C ILE A 117 -16.60 -4.82 -5.69
N ILE A 118 -15.90 -5.17 -6.78
CA ILE A 118 -16.33 -4.79 -8.13
C ILE A 118 -17.73 -5.34 -8.42
N GLN A 119 -17.95 -6.63 -8.19
CA GLN A 119 -19.26 -7.26 -8.42
C GLN A 119 -20.34 -6.60 -7.55
N TYR A 120 -20.04 -6.35 -6.28
CA TYR A 120 -20.98 -5.71 -5.36
C TYR A 120 -21.41 -4.33 -5.86
N VAL A 121 -20.48 -3.51 -6.36
CA VAL A 121 -20.78 -2.18 -6.91
C VAL A 121 -21.62 -2.29 -8.19
N LEU A 122 -21.29 -3.20 -9.10
CA LEU A 122 -22.07 -3.44 -10.32
C LEU A 122 -23.52 -3.85 -10.02
N ASP A 123 -23.71 -4.70 -9.01
CA ASP A 123 -25.03 -5.21 -8.62
C ASP A 123 -25.89 -4.16 -7.89
N HIS A 124 -25.25 -3.28 -7.11
CA HIS A 124 -25.96 -2.39 -6.18
C HIS A 124 -25.95 -0.90 -6.57
N ALA A 125 -25.16 -0.50 -7.55
CA ALA A 125 -25.10 0.88 -8.07
C ALA A 125 -25.10 0.94 -9.61
N PRO A 126 -26.00 0.21 -10.31
CA PRO A 126 -25.94 0.10 -11.78
C PRO A 126 -26.16 1.44 -12.50
N GLU A 127 -26.96 2.35 -11.95
CA GLU A 127 -27.23 3.66 -12.54
C GLU A 127 -25.99 4.56 -12.50
N GLU A 128 -25.27 4.59 -11.37
CA GLU A 128 -24.00 5.30 -11.24
C GLU A 128 -22.92 4.71 -12.15
N MET A 129 -22.85 3.38 -12.24
CA MET A 129 -21.88 2.71 -13.10
C MET A 129 -22.15 2.98 -14.59
N GLU A 130 -23.41 2.99 -15.01
CA GLU A 130 -23.80 3.38 -16.37
C GLU A 130 -23.45 4.84 -16.65
N PHE A 131 -23.70 5.75 -15.70
CA PHE A 131 -23.28 7.14 -15.81
C PHE A 131 -21.77 7.27 -16.00
N PHE A 132 -20.96 6.60 -15.16
CA PHE A 132 -19.51 6.66 -15.26
C PHE A 132 -19.01 6.11 -16.60
N ASN A 133 -19.54 4.97 -17.05
CA ASN A 133 -19.15 4.37 -18.33
C ASN A 133 -19.49 5.28 -19.53
N ASN A 134 -20.63 5.96 -19.49
CA ASN A 134 -21.09 6.80 -20.60
C ASN A 134 -20.38 8.16 -20.66
N PHE A 135 -20.04 8.73 -19.51
CA PHE A 135 -19.64 10.14 -19.42
C PHE A 135 -18.22 10.38 -18.89
N ILE A 136 -17.64 9.46 -18.11
CA ILE A 136 -16.35 9.67 -17.43
C ILE A 136 -15.25 8.75 -17.97
N ASP A 137 -15.51 7.45 -18.06
CA ASP A 137 -14.53 6.45 -18.51
C ASP A 137 -15.17 5.47 -19.52
N LYS A 138 -15.00 5.78 -20.80
CA LYS A 138 -15.55 4.97 -21.89
C LYS A 138 -14.78 3.65 -21.97
N GLY A 139 -15.42 2.56 -21.56
CA GLY A 139 -14.79 1.23 -21.43
C GLY A 139 -14.64 0.76 -19.98
N LEU A 140 -15.26 1.47 -19.03
CA LEU A 140 -15.30 1.06 -17.62
C LEU A 140 -15.82 -0.38 -17.47
N PHE A 141 -16.95 -0.71 -18.08
CA PHE A 141 -17.51 -2.07 -17.97
C PHE A 141 -16.57 -3.14 -18.53
N GLU A 142 -16.02 -2.93 -19.74
CA GLU A 142 -15.07 -3.88 -20.34
C GLU A 142 -13.85 -4.12 -19.45
N ARG A 143 -13.35 -3.06 -18.80
CA ARG A 143 -12.20 -3.16 -17.88
C ARG A 143 -12.56 -3.90 -16.59
N LEU A 144 -13.71 -3.60 -15.99
CA LEU A 144 -14.17 -4.27 -14.78
C LEU A 144 -14.49 -5.74 -15.04
N ASP A 145 -15.11 -6.05 -16.18
CA ASP A 145 -15.37 -7.43 -16.62
C ASP A 145 -14.06 -8.18 -16.83
N ASN A 146 -13.04 -7.55 -17.44
CA ASN A 146 -11.71 -8.14 -17.56
C ASN A 146 -11.12 -8.52 -16.19
N VAL A 147 -11.25 -7.65 -15.17
CA VAL A 147 -10.79 -7.95 -13.81
C VAL A 147 -11.59 -9.10 -13.19
N LEU A 148 -12.91 -9.12 -13.34
CA LEU A 148 -13.78 -10.16 -12.76
C LEU A 148 -13.52 -11.54 -13.38
N GLU A 149 -13.38 -11.61 -14.70
CA GLU A 149 -13.25 -12.86 -15.46
C GLU A 149 -11.81 -13.41 -15.46
N SER A 150 -10.82 -12.54 -15.30
CA SER A 150 -9.41 -12.95 -15.34
C SER A 150 -8.98 -13.65 -14.07
N LYS A 151 -8.19 -14.71 -14.21
CA LYS A 151 -7.33 -15.18 -13.11
C LYS A 151 -6.08 -14.31 -13.06
N PHE A 152 -5.80 -13.72 -11.91
CA PHE A 152 -4.68 -12.78 -11.76
C PHE A 152 -3.35 -13.52 -11.96
N ASP A 153 -2.50 -12.94 -12.80
CA ASP A 153 -1.17 -13.51 -13.02
C ASP A 153 -0.26 -13.27 -11.82
N ARG A 154 0.82 -14.05 -11.75
CA ARG A 154 1.82 -13.95 -10.71
C ARG A 154 3.19 -14.02 -11.37
N ILE A 155 3.97 -12.97 -11.22
CA ILE A 155 5.35 -12.90 -11.73
C ILE A 155 6.28 -12.48 -10.60
N THR A 156 7.50 -12.99 -10.59
CA THR A 156 8.49 -12.49 -9.63
C THR A 156 8.97 -11.11 -10.06
N TYR A 157 9.41 -10.28 -9.12
CA TYR A 157 10.09 -9.01 -9.40
C TYR A 157 11.25 -9.21 -10.38
N THR A 158 12.01 -10.29 -10.21
CA THR A 158 13.12 -10.62 -11.11
C THR A 158 12.64 -10.86 -12.54
N ASP A 159 11.53 -11.57 -12.72
CA ASP A 159 10.93 -11.78 -14.03
C ASP A 159 10.35 -10.49 -14.60
N ALA A 160 9.72 -9.65 -13.76
CA ALA A 160 9.22 -8.33 -14.15
C ALA A 160 10.34 -7.45 -14.74
N ILE A 161 11.49 -7.36 -14.06
CA ILE A 161 12.68 -6.64 -14.57
C ILE A 161 13.16 -7.24 -15.89
N ASN A 162 13.24 -8.57 -16.02
CA ASN A 162 13.66 -9.23 -17.26
C ASN A 162 12.70 -8.93 -18.42
N ILE A 163 11.39 -8.94 -18.17
CA ILE A 163 10.35 -8.61 -19.15
C ILE A 163 10.49 -7.16 -19.61
N LEU A 164 10.63 -6.23 -18.67
CA LEU A 164 10.78 -4.80 -18.96
C LEU A 164 12.04 -4.54 -19.81
N GLN A 165 13.18 -5.12 -19.44
CA GLN A 165 14.42 -4.99 -20.21
C GLN A 165 14.33 -5.61 -21.62
N ALA A 166 13.53 -6.66 -21.78
CA ALA A 166 13.31 -7.32 -23.07
C ALA A 166 12.26 -6.62 -23.96
N SER A 167 11.42 -5.75 -23.39
CA SER A 167 10.25 -5.15 -24.07
C SER A 167 10.57 -4.26 -25.28
N LYS A 168 11.84 -3.86 -25.46
CA LYS A 168 12.31 -2.85 -26.44
C LYS A 168 11.59 -1.49 -26.34
N LYS A 169 10.75 -1.29 -25.32
CA LYS A 169 10.07 -0.03 -25.05
C LYS A 169 11.06 0.91 -24.37
N GLU A 170 11.01 2.19 -24.74
CA GLU A 170 11.74 3.22 -24.01
C GLU A 170 10.93 3.62 -22.78
N PHE A 171 11.55 3.55 -21.62
CA PHE A 171 11.02 4.00 -20.34
C PHE A 171 11.77 5.26 -19.91
N GLU A 172 11.07 6.20 -19.30
CA GLU A 172 11.68 7.43 -18.78
C GLU A 172 12.59 7.10 -17.58
N ASN A 173 12.16 6.15 -16.75
CA ASN A 173 12.85 5.69 -15.56
C ASN A 173 13.67 4.42 -15.84
N PRO A 174 14.84 4.31 -15.20
CA PRO A 174 15.75 3.19 -15.44
C PRO A 174 15.13 1.87 -14.96
N VAL A 175 15.43 0.79 -15.70
CA VAL A 175 14.98 -0.57 -15.39
C VAL A 175 16.19 -1.44 -15.07
N PHE A 176 16.42 -1.70 -13.78
CA PHE A 176 17.47 -2.62 -13.32
C PHE A 176 17.08 -3.29 -12.01
N TRP A 177 17.64 -4.46 -11.75
CA TRP A 177 17.36 -5.19 -10.52
C TRP A 177 17.85 -4.39 -9.29
N GLY A 178 16.92 -4.10 -8.37
CA GLY A 178 17.15 -3.26 -7.19
C GLY A 178 16.55 -1.85 -7.31
N CYS A 179 16.00 -1.45 -8.46
CA CYS A 179 15.18 -0.24 -8.54
C CYS A 179 13.71 -0.55 -8.21
N ASP A 180 13.00 0.43 -7.65
CA ASP A 180 11.56 0.31 -7.50
C ASP A 180 10.86 0.45 -8.86
N LEU A 181 9.74 -0.26 -9.05
CA LEU A 181 8.96 -0.15 -10.28
C LEU A 181 8.23 1.19 -10.29
N GLN A 182 8.33 1.89 -11.42
CA GLN A 182 7.60 3.15 -11.61
C GLN A 182 6.27 2.88 -12.31
N THR A 183 5.32 3.81 -12.22
CA THR A 183 3.99 3.67 -12.82
C THR A 183 4.01 3.28 -14.30
N GLU A 184 4.97 3.77 -15.09
CA GLU A 184 5.10 3.37 -16.50
C GLU A 184 5.50 1.90 -16.69
N HIS A 185 6.31 1.35 -15.77
CA HIS A 185 6.74 -0.05 -15.76
C HIS A 185 5.58 -0.94 -15.38
N GLU A 186 4.87 -0.58 -14.30
CA GLU A 186 3.70 -1.29 -13.79
C GLU A 186 2.59 -1.37 -14.85
N ARG A 187 2.27 -0.23 -15.48
CA ARG A 187 1.27 -0.18 -16.55
C ARG A 187 1.67 -1.01 -17.76
N PHE A 188 2.95 -1.01 -18.15
CA PHE A 188 3.40 -1.89 -19.23
C PHE A 188 3.18 -3.37 -18.89
N LEU A 189 3.49 -3.79 -17.66
CA LEU A 189 3.30 -5.17 -17.21
C LEU A 189 1.81 -5.55 -17.23
N ALA A 190 0.95 -4.73 -16.65
CA ALA A 190 -0.49 -5.02 -16.54
C ALA A 190 -1.23 -4.86 -17.88
N GLU A 191 -1.08 -3.72 -18.56
CA GLU A 191 -1.90 -3.32 -19.72
C GLU A 191 -1.39 -3.90 -21.04
N GLU A 192 -0.07 -4.03 -21.23
CA GLU A 192 0.51 -4.42 -22.52
C GLU A 192 1.00 -5.87 -22.55
N TYR A 193 1.70 -6.31 -21.49
CA TYR A 193 2.30 -7.64 -21.43
C TYR A 193 1.29 -8.70 -20.95
N CYS A 194 0.77 -8.57 -19.73
CA CYS A 194 -0.19 -9.52 -19.14
C CYS A 194 -1.61 -9.35 -19.71
N LYS A 195 -2.01 -8.09 -20.00
CA LYS A 195 -3.37 -7.69 -20.45
C LYS A 195 -4.48 -8.10 -19.48
N LYS A 196 -4.14 -8.13 -18.20
CA LYS A 196 -4.99 -8.47 -17.06
C LYS A 196 -4.24 -8.15 -15.76
N PRO A 197 -4.92 -8.12 -14.60
CA PRO A 197 -4.27 -7.89 -13.33
C PRO A 197 -3.16 -8.90 -13.04
N VAL A 198 -2.07 -8.42 -12.44
CA VAL A 198 -0.88 -9.22 -12.15
C VAL A 198 -0.28 -8.85 -10.79
N PHE A 199 0.00 -9.87 -9.99
CA PHE A 199 0.82 -9.74 -8.80
C PHE A 199 2.30 -9.78 -9.18
N VAL A 200 3.06 -8.77 -8.77
CA VAL A 200 4.52 -8.83 -8.75
C VAL A 200 4.95 -9.22 -7.34
N ILE A 201 5.74 -10.28 -7.22
CA ILE A 201 6.11 -10.86 -5.92
C ILE A 201 7.63 -10.95 -5.72
N ASN A 202 8.06 -11.10 -4.46
CA ASN A 202 9.46 -11.35 -4.10
C ASN A 202 10.42 -10.21 -4.48
N TYR A 203 10.13 -9.01 -3.98
CA TYR A 203 10.96 -7.81 -4.19
C TYR A 203 12.31 -7.90 -3.44
N PRO A 204 13.34 -7.16 -3.89
CA PRO A 204 14.60 -7.03 -3.17
C PRO A 204 14.38 -6.47 -1.77
N LYS A 205 15.06 -7.04 -0.76
CA LYS A 205 14.90 -6.62 0.64
C LYS A 205 15.35 -5.17 0.88
N GLU A 206 16.27 -4.65 0.06
CA GLU A 206 16.84 -3.31 0.22
C GLU A 206 15.86 -2.18 -0.11
N ILE A 207 14.77 -2.48 -0.82
CA ILE A 207 13.78 -1.49 -1.28
C ILE A 207 12.38 -1.70 -0.68
N LYS A 208 12.26 -2.56 0.33
CA LYS A 208 11.00 -2.86 1.00
C LYS A 208 11.16 -2.73 2.52
N ALA A 209 10.04 -2.63 3.22
CA ALA A 209 10.01 -2.37 4.65
C ALA A 209 10.62 -3.51 5.48
N PHE A 210 11.12 -3.17 6.68
CA PHE A 210 11.88 -4.08 7.55
C PHE A 210 11.07 -5.28 8.07
N TYR A 211 9.75 -5.18 8.12
CA TYR A 211 8.87 -6.22 8.68
C TYR A 211 8.67 -7.40 7.72
N MET A 212 9.00 -7.24 6.43
CA MET A 212 8.70 -8.26 5.43
C MET A 212 9.59 -9.50 5.62
N ARG A 213 8.99 -10.69 5.54
CA ARG A 213 9.71 -11.96 5.71
C ARG A 213 10.80 -12.11 4.65
N LEU A 214 12.06 -12.29 5.08
CA LEU A 214 13.16 -12.65 4.19
C LEU A 214 12.92 -14.03 3.57
N ASN A 215 13.02 -14.10 2.24
CA ASN A 215 12.94 -15.36 1.52
C ASN A 215 14.21 -16.20 1.70
N ASP A 216 14.10 -17.49 1.39
CA ASP A 216 15.18 -18.47 1.59
C ASP A 216 16.40 -18.21 0.68
N ASP A 217 16.26 -17.36 -0.34
CA ASP A 217 17.35 -16.91 -1.20
C ASP A 217 18.28 -15.86 -0.53
N GLY A 218 17.87 -15.30 0.61
CA GLY A 218 18.59 -14.27 1.36
C GLY A 218 18.67 -12.89 0.70
N LYS A 219 17.99 -12.69 -0.44
CA LYS A 219 18.03 -11.49 -1.29
C LYS A 219 16.67 -10.80 -1.40
N THR A 220 15.59 -11.56 -1.45
CA THR A 220 14.24 -11.04 -1.64
C THR A 220 13.41 -11.18 -0.36
N VAL A 221 12.32 -10.43 -0.27
CA VAL A 221 11.33 -10.54 0.81
C VAL A 221 9.99 -10.97 0.23
N ALA A 222 9.16 -11.63 1.03
CA ALA A 222 7.81 -12.05 0.68
C ALA A 222 6.84 -10.84 0.61
N ALA A 223 7.10 -9.94 -0.34
CA ALA A 223 6.29 -8.79 -0.68
C ALA A 223 5.49 -9.09 -1.95
N MET A 224 4.28 -8.53 -2.04
CA MET A 224 3.48 -8.52 -3.26
C MET A 224 2.90 -7.14 -3.52
N ASP A 225 2.87 -6.74 -4.80
CA ASP A 225 2.10 -5.59 -5.27
C ASP A 225 1.13 -6.09 -6.36
N LEU A 226 -0.14 -5.69 -6.28
CA LEU A 226 -1.15 -5.98 -7.30
C LEU A 226 -1.22 -4.82 -8.30
N LEU A 227 -0.92 -5.12 -9.57
CA LEU A 227 -1.03 -4.19 -10.67
C LEU A 227 -2.35 -4.43 -11.40
N VAL A 228 -3.15 -3.38 -11.62
CA VAL A 228 -4.48 -3.40 -12.26
C VAL A 228 -4.57 -2.45 -13.44
#